data_AF-A0A6G3U7S1-F1
#
_entry.id   AF-A0A6G3U7S1-F1
#
_cell.length_a   1.000
_cell.length_b   1.000
_cell.length_c   1.000
_cell.angle_alpha   90.00
_cell.angle_beta   90.00
_cell.angle_gamma   90.00
#
_symmetry.space_group_name_H-M   'P 1'
#
loop_
_entity.id
_entity.type
_entity.pdbx_description
1 polymer ?
#
loop_
_entity_poly.entity_id
_entity_poly.type
_entity_poly.pdbx_seq_one_letter_code
_entity_poly.pdbx_strand_id
1 'polypeptide(L)'
;SGRAAAAVAAARSALGKPYVWGANGPGGFDCSGLTQWSYAQAGVAIPRTSQAQRHAGRQIPLSEARPGDLVVYRSDASHVGMYVG
;
A
#
# COMPACT_ATOMS: atom_id res chain seq x y z
N SER A 1 -7.54 -5.55 -11.69
CA SER A 1 -7.54 -7.02 -11.48
C SER A 1 -8.33 -7.34 -10.22
N GLY A 2 -8.80 -8.57 -10.02
CA GLY A 2 -9.53 -8.94 -8.79
C GLY A 2 -8.71 -8.73 -7.50
N ARG A 3 -7.39 -8.99 -7.57
CA ARG A 3 -6.46 -8.75 -6.44
C ARG A 3 -6.33 -7.27 -6.08
N ALA A 4 -6.21 -6.38 -7.06
CA ALA A 4 -6.13 -4.94 -6.80
C ALA A 4 -7.41 -4.41 -6.13
N ALA A 5 -8.58 -4.85 -6.59
CA ALA A 5 -9.86 -4.48 -5.98
C ALA A 5 -9.98 -4.97 -4.53
N ALA A 6 -9.53 -6.20 -4.24
CA ALA A 6 -9.50 -6.75 -2.88
C ALA A 6 -8.54 -5.96 -1.96
N ALA A 7 -7.36 -5.57 -2.46
CA ALA A 7 -6.42 -4.76 -1.69
C ALA A 7 -6.99 -3.36 -1.38
N VAL A 8 -7.64 -2.71 -2.34
CA VAL A 8 -8.33 -1.42 -2.13
C VAL A 8 -9.47 -1.56 -1.12
N ALA A 9 -10.26 -2.63 -1.19
CA ALA A 9 -11.33 -2.88 -0.22
C ALA A 9 -10.78 -3.09 1.20
N ALA A 10 -9.69 -3.84 1.33
CA ALA A 10 -8.99 -4.00 2.61
C ALA A 10 -8.49 -2.64 3.13
N ALA A 11 -7.78 -1.85 2.32
CA ALA A 11 -7.32 -0.52 2.71
C ALA A 11 -8.47 0.38 3.22
N ARG A 12 -9.62 0.37 2.54
CA ARG A 12 -10.82 1.11 2.96
C ARG A 12 -11.40 0.61 4.29
N SER A 13 -11.35 -0.69 4.56
CA SER A 13 -11.81 -1.24 5.86
C SER A 13 -10.98 -0.80 7.06
N ALA A 14 -9.76 -0.29 6.82
CA ALA A 14 -8.86 0.23 7.84
C ALA A 14 -9.04 1.73 8.12
N LEU A 15 -9.99 2.40 7.45
CA LEU A 15 -10.28 3.81 7.72
C LEU A 15 -10.64 4.03 9.20
N GLY A 16 -10.06 5.07 9.79
CA GLY A 16 -10.20 5.40 11.21
C GLY A 16 -9.22 4.67 12.15
N LYS A 17 -8.43 3.70 11.67
CA LYS A 17 -7.36 3.11 12.48
C LYS A 17 -6.20 4.11 12.68
N PRO A 18 -5.57 4.13 13.86
CA PRO A 18 -4.49 5.08 14.15
C PRO A 18 -3.24 4.81 13.31
N TYR A 19 -2.51 5.88 13.00
CA TYR A 19 -1.15 5.78 12.48
C TYR A 19 -0.20 5.40 13.62
N VAL A 20 0.58 4.33 13.43
CA VAL A 20 1.57 3.87 14.42
C VAL A 20 2.84 3.49 13.68
N TRP A 21 3.93 4.22 13.95
CA TRP A 21 5.23 3.98 13.31
C TRP A 21 5.69 2.52 13.52
N GLY A 22 6.01 1.81 12.44
CA GLY A 22 6.43 0.41 12.49
C GLY A 22 5.29 -0.60 12.52
N ALA A 23 4.02 -0.19 12.63
CA ALA A 23 2.90 -1.12 12.76
C ALA A 23 2.39 -1.70 11.43
N ASN A 24 1.92 -2.95 11.49
CA ASN A 24 1.48 -3.76 10.33
C ASN A 24 0.01 -4.22 10.45
N GLY A 25 -0.78 -3.59 11.31
CA GLY A 25 -2.18 -3.93 11.53
C GLY A 25 -2.47 -5.08 12.49
N PRO A 26 -3.76 -5.45 12.65
CA PRO A 26 -4.92 -4.71 12.15
C PRO A 26 -5.37 -3.56 13.09
N GLY A 27 -4.71 -3.37 14.24
CA GLY A 27 -5.06 -2.35 15.24
C GLY A 27 -4.61 -0.92 14.89
N GLY A 28 -3.63 -0.78 14.00
CA GLY A 28 -3.03 0.48 13.56
C GLY A 28 -1.91 0.19 12.55
N PHE A 29 -1.52 1.20 11.77
CA PHE A 29 -0.63 1.00 10.62
C PHE A 29 0.36 2.15 10.49
N ASP A 30 1.56 1.88 9.96
CA ASP A 30 2.27 2.90 9.20
C ASP A 30 1.93 2.81 7.70
N CYS A 31 2.50 3.72 6.92
CA CYS A 31 2.20 3.83 5.49
C CYS A 31 2.44 2.51 4.71
N SER A 32 3.57 1.86 4.94
CA SER A 32 3.95 0.64 4.22
C SER A 32 3.39 -0.62 4.86
N GLY A 33 3.09 -0.59 6.17
CA GLY A 33 2.32 -1.60 6.87
C GLY A 33 0.88 -1.69 6.38
N LEU A 34 0.22 -0.57 6.09
CA LEU A 34 -1.13 -0.56 5.53
C LEU A 34 -1.15 -1.21 4.14
N THR A 35 -0.28 -0.77 3.22
CA THR A 35 -0.22 -1.34 1.86
C THR A 35 0.13 -2.82 1.88
N GLN A 36 1.07 -3.23 2.73
CA GLN A 36 1.45 -4.63 2.91
C GLN A 36 0.25 -5.47 3.39
N TRP A 37 -0.43 -5.03 4.44
CA TRP A 37 -1.56 -5.73 4.99
C TRP A 37 -2.72 -5.82 3.98
N SER A 38 -3.00 -4.74 3.26
CA SER A 38 -4.03 -4.71 2.21
C SER A 38 -3.78 -5.72 1.11
N TYR A 39 -2.55 -5.80 0.59
CA TYR A 39 -2.19 -6.78 -0.44
C TYR A 39 -2.16 -8.22 0.10
N ALA A 40 -1.80 -8.42 1.37
CA ALA A 40 -1.89 -9.73 2.02
C ALA A 40 -3.34 -10.25 2.05
N GLN A 41 -4.34 -9.39 2.28
CA GLN A 41 -5.76 -9.76 2.18
C GLN A 41 -6.16 -10.17 0.75
N ALA A 42 -5.45 -9.66 -0.26
CA ALA A 42 -5.62 -10.04 -1.65
C ALA A 42 -4.78 -11.27 -2.07
N GLY A 43 -4.11 -11.93 -1.11
CA GLY A 43 -3.24 -13.08 -1.36
C GLY A 43 -1.93 -12.74 -2.06
N VAL A 44 -1.45 -11.49 -1.96
CA VAL A 44 -0.20 -11.02 -2.55
C VAL A 44 0.74 -10.55 -1.45
N ALA A 45 1.91 -11.19 -1.35
CA ALA A 45 2.96 -10.72 -0.46
C ALA A 45 3.73 -9.56 -1.11
N ILE A 46 3.91 -8.46 -0.38
CA ILE A 46 4.80 -7.36 -0.77
C ILE A 46 5.77 -7.02 0.37
N PRO A 47 6.93 -6.40 0.07
CA PRO A 47 7.92 -6.05 1.07
C PRO A 47 7.38 -5.12 2.16
N ARG A 48 8.02 -5.15 3.32
CA ARG A 48 7.59 -4.40 4.50
C ARG A 48 7.80 -2.89 4.38
N THR A 49 8.90 -2.45 3.79
CA THR A 49 9.29 -1.03 3.79
C THR A 49 8.85 -0.35 2.51
N SER A 50 8.53 0.95 2.58
CA SER A 50 8.18 1.76 1.40
C SER A 50 9.33 1.81 0.37
N GLN A 51 10.59 1.82 0.82
CA GLN A 51 11.76 1.73 -0.04
C GLN A 51 11.79 0.42 -0.84
N ALA A 52 11.49 -0.71 -0.20
CA ALA A 52 11.45 -1.99 -0.90
C ALA A 52 10.21 -2.11 -1.80
N GLN A 53 9.06 -1.58 -1.37
CA GLN A 53 7.83 -1.56 -2.17
C GLN A 53 8.00 -0.77 -3.48
N ARG A 54 8.81 0.30 -3.51
CA ARG A 54 9.18 1.04 -4.73
C ARG A 54 9.74 0.14 -5.86
N HIS A 55 10.35 -0.97 -5.49
CA HIS A 55 11.01 -1.90 -6.41
C HIS A 55 10.30 -3.26 -6.51
N ALA A 56 9.17 -3.45 -5.82
CA ALA A 56 8.48 -4.74 -5.75
C ALA A 56 7.65 -5.09 -6.99
N GLY A 57 7.48 -4.15 -7.92
CA GLY A 57 6.64 -4.32 -9.10
C GLY A 57 7.08 -3.46 -10.29
N ARG A 58 6.22 -3.41 -11.31
CA ARG A 58 6.44 -2.60 -12.51
C ARG A 58 6.21 -1.12 -12.18
N GLN A 59 7.19 -0.29 -12.50
CA GLN A 59 7.05 1.16 -12.43
C GLN A 59 6.26 1.68 -13.62
N ILE A 60 5.32 2.59 -13.35
CA ILE A 60 4.49 3.26 -14.35
C ILE A 60 4.47 4.76 -14.04
N PRO A 61 4.26 5.63 -15.04
CA PRO A 61 4.04 7.05 -14.77
C PRO A 61 2.73 7.25 -14.00
N LEU A 62 2.67 8.30 -13.16
CA LEU A 62 1.48 8.60 -12.36
C LEU A 62 0.22 8.83 -13.23
N SER A 63 0.39 9.33 -14.46
CA SER A 63 -0.70 9.51 -15.43
C SER A 63 -1.39 8.21 -15.86
N GLU A 64 -0.77 7.06 -15.62
CA GLU A 64 -1.32 5.74 -15.92
C GLU A 64 -1.81 5.00 -14.67
N ALA A 65 -1.77 5.62 -13.49
CA ALA A 65 -2.14 4.99 -12.23
C ALA A 65 -3.59 4.48 -12.25
N ARG A 66 -3.78 3.28 -11.72
CA ARG A 66 -5.08 2.59 -11.62
C ARG A 66 -5.32 2.18 -10.18
N PRO A 67 -6.58 2.08 -9.72
CA PRO A 67 -6.88 1.68 -8.36
C PRO A 67 -6.16 0.39 -7.95
N GLY A 68 -5.43 0.47 -6.83
CA GLY A 68 -4.55 -0.56 -6.31
C GLY A 68 -3.06 -0.23 -6.51
N ASP A 69 -2.67 0.57 -7.49
CA ASP A 69 -1.26 0.92 -7.71
C ASP A 69 -0.69 1.66 -6.48
N LEU A 70 0.58 1.40 -6.17
CA LEU A 70 1.28 2.06 -5.07
C LEU A 70 1.94 3.34 -5.55
N VAL A 71 1.66 4.43 -4.84
CA VAL A 71 2.27 5.75 -5.08
C VAL A 71 3.33 5.98 -4.00
N VAL A 72 4.60 5.95 -4.40
CA VAL A 72 5.74 6.19 -3.52
C VAL A 72 6.12 7.66 -3.58
N TYR A 73 6.15 8.31 -2.42
CA TYR A 73 6.45 9.73 -2.27
C TYR A 73 7.89 9.97 -1.83
N ARG A 74 8.40 11.15 -2.19
CA ARG A 74 9.74 11.66 -1.86
C ARG A 74 10.88 10.87 -2.53
N SER A 75 12.04 11.53 -2.69
CA SER A 75 13.21 10.92 -3.34
C SER A 75 13.74 9.71 -2.59
N ASP A 76 13.64 9.73 -1.26
CA ASP A 76 14.06 8.69 -0.32
C ASP A 76 13.02 7.58 -0.10
N ALA A 77 11.87 7.65 -0.78
CA ALA A 77 10.77 6.71 -0.64
C ALA A 77 10.27 6.52 0.80
N SER A 78 10.31 7.57 1.63
CA SER A 78 9.90 7.52 3.05
C SER A 78 8.40 7.41 3.28
N HIS A 79 7.57 7.49 2.23
CA HIS A 79 6.12 7.28 2.36
C HIS A 79 5.55 6.62 1.11
N VAL A 80 4.51 5.81 1.32
CA VAL A 80 3.79 5.11 0.26
C VAL A 80 2.29 5.18 0.53
N GLY A 81 1.50 5.39 -0.52
CA GLY A 81 0.06 5.30 -0.49
C GLY A 81 -0.45 4.32 -1.54
N MET A 82 -1.73 3.97 -1.45
CA MET A 82 -2.43 3.22 -2.49
C MET A 82 -3.34 4.17 -3.25
N TYR A 83 -3.21 4.21 -4.58
CA TYR A 83 -4.13 4.96 -5.43
C TYR A 83 -5.49 4.25 -5.45
N VAL A 84 -6.58 4.99 -5.25
CA VAL A 84 -7.94 4.43 -5.11
C VAL A 84 -8.95 4.99 -6.14
N GLY A 85 -8.46 5.77 -7.11
CA GLY A 85 -9.29 6.59 -8.02
C GLY A 85 -9.25 8.05 -7.63
#